data_AF-A0A8C0SR66-F1
#
_entry.id   AF-A0A8C0SR66-F1
#
_cell.length_a   1.000
_cell.length_b   1.000
_cell.length_c   1.000
_cell.angle_alpha   90.00
_cell.angle_beta   90.00
_cell.angle_gamma   90.00
#
_symmetry.space_group_name_H-M   'P 1'
#
loop_
_entity.id
_entity.type
_entity.pdbx_description
1 polymer ?
#
loop_
_entity_poly.entity_id
_entity_poly.type
_entity_poly.pdbx_seq_one_letter_code
_entity_poly.pdbx_strand_id
1 'polypeptide(L)'
;MPGLSPARLWALLALGLSCAAPARALQCRDSYEPCVNEGVCVTYHNGTGYCKCPEGFLGEYCQHRDPCERNRCQNGGTCVAQAMLGKATCRCALGFTGDDCQYSTTHPCFVSHPCLNGGTCHMHSRDDYECTCQVGFTGKLCQWTDACLSHPCANGSTCTTVANQFSCKCLTGFTGQKCEIDVNECDIPGQCQHGGTCLNLPGSYQCQCPQGFTGKHCDSPYVPCAPSPCVNGGTCRQTGDFTFECNCLPGTVRNETALKKRVMEWKGTQ
;
A
#
# COMPACT_ATOMS: atom_id res chain seq x y z
N MET A 1 -64.58 -45.16 17.05
CA MET A 1 -65.69 -44.43 16.39
C MET A 1 -65.15 -43.10 15.92
N PRO A 2 -65.49 -42.67 14.70
CA PRO A 2 -64.72 -42.90 13.47
C PRO A 2 -64.35 -41.55 12.81
N GLY A 3 -63.69 -41.45 11.64
CA GLY A 3 -63.56 -42.38 10.52
C GLY A 3 -62.37 -42.03 9.62
N LEU A 4 -61.85 -43.01 8.87
CA LEU A 4 -62.20 -43.29 7.45
C LEU A 4 -61.88 -42.09 6.54
N SER A 5 -61.13 -42.17 5.45
CA SER A 5 -60.74 -43.29 4.58
C SER A 5 -59.66 -42.77 3.59
N PRO A 6 -58.84 -43.67 2.99
CA PRO A 6 -57.83 -43.34 1.97
C PRO A 6 -58.38 -43.28 0.54
N ALA A 7 -57.67 -42.61 -0.36
CA ALA A 7 -57.78 -42.76 -1.83
C ALA A 7 -56.38 -42.51 -2.43
N ARG A 8 -55.56 -43.55 -2.66
CA ARG A 8 -55.36 -44.30 -3.92
C ARG A 8 -55.34 -43.46 -5.21
N LEU A 9 -54.12 -43.39 -5.79
CA LEU A 9 -53.73 -43.39 -7.22
C LEU A 9 -54.44 -42.35 -8.13
N TRP A 10 -53.77 -41.65 -9.03
CA TRP A 10 -53.30 -42.16 -10.32
C TRP A 10 -52.26 -41.19 -10.91
N ALA A 11 -51.41 -41.77 -11.76
CA ALA A 11 -50.35 -41.17 -12.55
C ALA A 11 -50.63 -39.76 -13.09
N LEU A 12 -49.56 -38.96 -13.21
CA LEU A 12 -49.19 -38.30 -14.47
C LEU A 12 -47.69 -37.95 -14.38
N LEU A 13 -46.86 -38.84 -14.93
CA LEU A 13 -45.52 -38.54 -15.42
C LEU A 13 -45.66 -37.52 -16.56
N ALA A 14 -45.72 -36.24 -16.23
CA ALA A 14 -45.43 -35.19 -17.20
C ALA A 14 -43.91 -35.06 -17.26
N LEU A 15 -43.29 -35.91 -18.10
CA LEU A 15 -42.00 -35.60 -18.69
C LEU A 15 -42.16 -34.27 -19.43
N GLY A 16 -41.83 -33.17 -18.75
CA GLY A 16 -41.52 -31.92 -19.40
C GLY A 16 -40.25 -32.13 -20.20
N LEU A 17 -40.37 -32.67 -21.41
CA LEU A 17 -39.44 -32.38 -22.49
C LEU A 17 -39.52 -30.86 -22.69
N SER A 18 -38.73 -30.11 -21.93
CA SER A 18 -38.29 -28.81 -22.38
C SER A 18 -37.52 -29.10 -23.67
N CYS A 19 -38.17 -28.88 -24.81
CA CYS A 19 -37.48 -28.66 -26.07
C CYS A 19 -36.45 -27.57 -25.78
N ALA A 20 -35.20 -27.95 -25.58
CA ALA A 20 -34.10 -27.05 -25.82
C ALA A 20 -34.31 -26.58 -27.26
N ALA A 21 -34.78 -25.35 -27.42
CA ALA A 21 -34.77 -24.71 -28.72
C ALA A 21 -33.37 -24.91 -29.29
N PRO A 22 -33.22 -25.37 -30.54
CA PRO A 22 -31.90 -25.44 -31.13
C PRO A 22 -31.33 -24.03 -31.00
N ALA A 23 -30.16 -23.90 -30.35
CA ALA A 23 -29.43 -22.65 -30.36
C ALA A 23 -29.37 -22.21 -31.82
N ARG A 24 -30.07 -21.12 -32.17
CA ARG A 24 -30.13 -20.66 -33.55
C ARG A 24 -28.69 -20.47 -34.00
N ALA A 25 -28.26 -21.28 -34.96
CA ALA A 25 -26.97 -21.13 -35.60
C ALA A 25 -26.85 -19.72 -36.19
N LEU A 26 -25.61 -19.25 -36.34
CA LEU A 26 -25.26 -17.95 -36.92
C LEU A 26 -26.14 -17.66 -38.14
N GLN A 27 -27.06 -16.71 -38.06
CA GLN A 27 -27.98 -16.41 -39.14
C GLN A 27 -27.79 -14.96 -39.55
N CYS A 28 -27.28 -14.77 -40.77
CA CYS A 28 -27.13 -13.44 -41.36
C CYS A 28 -28.50 -12.76 -41.40
N ARG A 29 -28.55 -11.54 -40.89
CA ARG A 29 -29.78 -10.73 -40.96
C ARG A 29 -29.84 -9.97 -42.28
N ASP A 30 -28.68 -9.50 -42.73
CA ASP A 30 -28.45 -8.92 -44.04
C ASP A 30 -27.02 -9.26 -44.52
N SER A 31 -26.51 -8.54 -45.51
CA SER A 31 -25.18 -8.77 -46.08
C SER A 31 -24.01 -8.40 -45.15
N TYR A 32 -24.27 -7.68 -44.06
CA TYR A 32 -23.26 -7.20 -43.11
C TYR A 32 -23.58 -7.60 -41.67
N GLU A 33 -24.82 -7.47 -41.17
CA GLU A 33 -25.21 -7.92 -39.84
C GLU A 33 -25.30 -9.46 -39.75
N PRO A 34 -24.67 -10.11 -38.75
CA PRO A 34 -24.15 -9.58 -37.48
C PRO A 34 -22.65 -9.23 -37.45
N CYS A 35 -21.97 -9.25 -38.59
CA CYS A 35 -20.54 -8.94 -38.69
C CYS A 35 -20.29 -7.45 -38.42
N VAL A 36 -19.16 -7.15 -37.79
CA VAL A 36 -18.72 -5.78 -37.51
C VAL A 36 -17.43 -5.45 -38.28
N ASN A 37 -16.97 -4.20 -38.21
CA ASN A 37 -15.74 -3.73 -38.86
C ASN A 37 -15.69 -4.06 -40.36
N GLU A 38 -16.78 -3.77 -41.08
CA GLU A 38 -16.89 -4.02 -42.53
C GLU A 38 -16.80 -5.50 -42.95
N GLY A 39 -16.97 -6.43 -41.99
CA GLY A 39 -17.14 -7.85 -42.26
C GLY A 39 -18.38 -8.14 -43.11
N VAL A 40 -18.25 -9.11 -44.01
CA VAL A 40 -19.34 -9.52 -44.91
C VAL A 40 -19.94 -10.84 -44.42
N CYS A 41 -21.26 -10.88 -44.24
CA CYS A 41 -21.95 -12.08 -43.82
C CYS A 41 -22.22 -13.01 -45.01
N VAL A 42 -21.68 -14.23 -44.95
CA VAL A 42 -21.78 -15.22 -46.02
C VAL A 42 -22.61 -16.40 -45.54
N THR A 43 -23.67 -16.75 -46.28
CA THR A 43 -24.60 -17.84 -45.95
C THR A 43 -24.29 -19.15 -46.67
N TYR A 44 -24.51 -20.28 -46.01
CA TYR A 44 -24.46 -21.64 -46.55
C TYR A 44 -25.85 -22.17 -46.91
N HIS A 45 -25.91 -23.22 -47.74
CA HIS A 45 -27.17 -23.83 -48.19
C HIS A 45 -28.03 -24.46 -47.08
N ASN A 46 -27.42 -24.77 -45.93
CA ASN A 46 -28.11 -25.31 -44.74
C ASN A 46 -28.71 -24.21 -43.83
N GLY A 47 -28.62 -22.93 -44.24
CA GLY A 47 -29.17 -21.78 -43.50
C GLY A 47 -28.25 -21.19 -42.42
N THR A 48 -27.03 -21.70 -42.24
CA THR A 48 -26.02 -21.10 -41.34
C THR A 48 -25.17 -20.07 -42.09
N GLY A 49 -24.56 -19.12 -41.40
CA GLY A 49 -23.64 -18.14 -41.98
C GLY A 49 -22.29 -18.09 -41.28
N TYR A 50 -21.34 -17.32 -41.83
CA TYR A 50 -20.11 -16.91 -41.16
C TYR A 50 -19.72 -15.50 -41.61
N CYS A 51 -18.93 -14.80 -40.80
CA CYS A 51 -18.39 -13.50 -41.17
C CYS A 51 -17.05 -13.66 -41.89
N LYS A 52 -16.98 -13.17 -43.13
CA LYS A 52 -15.72 -13.00 -43.85
C LYS A 52 -15.12 -11.66 -43.44
N CYS A 53 -14.01 -11.72 -42.70
CA CYS A 53 -13.36 -10.53 -42.18
C CYS A 53 -12.45 -9.86 -43.20
N PRO A 54 -12.39 -8.51 -43.22
CA PRO A 54 -11.38 -7.77 -43.95
C PRO A 54 -9.99 -7.97 -43.33
N GLU A 55 -8.94 -7.57 -44.07
CA GLU A 55 -7.56 -7.63 -43.58
C GLU A 55 -7.43 -6.88 -42.24
N GLY A 56 -6.70 -7.48 -41.30
CA GLY A 56 -6.49 -6.90 -39.98
C GLY A 56 -7.61 -7.13 -38.97
N PHE A 57 -8.64 -7.90 -39.31
CA PHE A 57 -9.72 -8.26 -38.39
C PHE A 57 -9.94 -9.77 -38.28
N LEU A 58 -10.27 -10.22 -37.08
CA LEU A 58 -10.42 -11.62 -36.68
C LEU A 58 -11.64 -11.77 -35.76
N GLY A 59 -11.99 -13.03 -35.52
CA GLY A 59 -13.11 -13.42 -34.65
C GLY A 59 -14.32 -13.86 -35.45
N GLU A 60 -15.27 -14.49 -34.76
CA GLU A 60 -16.50 -15.01 -35.35
C GLU A 60 -17.34 -13.93 -36.05
N TYR A 61 -17.28 -12.69 -35.58
CA TYR A 61 -17.99 -11.52 -36.09
C TYR A 61 -17.06 -10.43 -36.62
N CYS A 62 -15.77 -10.72 -36.80
CA CYS A 62 -14.74 -9.72 -37.15
C CYS A 62 -14.56 -8.62 -36.09
N GLN A 63 -14.87 -8.94 -34.84
CA GLN A 63 -14.87 -8.01 -33.72
C GLN A 63 -13.47 -7.70 -33.16
N HIS A 64 -12.48 -8.53 -33.44
CA HIS A 64 -11.12 -8.38 -32.92
C HIS A 64 -10.20 -7.81 -34.00
N ARG A 65 -9.39 -6.82 -33.65
CA ARG A 65 -8.27 -6.41 -34.50
C ARG A 65 -7.19 -7.48 -34.44
N ASP A 66 -6.56 -7.80 -35.56
CA ASP A 66 -5.49 -8.80 -35.62
C ASP A 66 -4.31 -8.34 -34.75
N PRO A 67 -4.02 -9.06 -33.65
CA PRO A 67 -2.93 -8.71 -32.74
C PRO A 67 -1.54 -8.90 -33.36
N CYS A 68 -1.43 -9.56 -34.52
CA CYS A 68 -0.17 -9.82 -35.21
C CYS A 68 0.21 -8.77 -36.27
N GLU A 69 -0.67 -7.82 -36.62
CA GLU A 69 -0.35 -6.78 -37.61
C GLU A 69 0.79 -5.85 -37.20
N ARG A 70 1.02 -5.68 -35.89
CA ARG A 70 1.99 -4.72 -35.37
C ARG A 70 3.15 -5.47 -34.72
N ASN A 71 4.06 -6.05 -35.52
CA ASN A 71 5.36 -6.64 -35.14
C ASN A 71 5.51 -6.92 -33.63
N ARG A 72 4.61 -7.75 -33.10
CA ARG A 72 4.47 -7.94 -31.64
C ARG A 72 5.66 -8.72 -31.10
N CYS A 73 6.00 -9.79 -31.81
CA CYS A 73 7.09 -10.67 -31.47
C CYS A 73 8.41 -10.05 -31.92
N GLN A 74 9.27 -9.75 -30.96
CA GLN A 74 10.59 -9.19 -31.18
C GLN A 74 11.58 -10.26 -31.63
N ASN A 75 12.78 -9.84 -32.02
CA ASN A 75 13.94 -10.72 -32.28
C ASN A 75 13.66 -11.88 -33.25
N GLY A 76 12.87 -11.62 -34.30
CA GLY A 76 12.54 -12.62 -35.31
C GLY A 76 11.53 -13.68 -34.86
N GLY A 77 10.79 -13.43 -33.77
CA GLY A 77 9.69 -14.28 -33.34
C GLY A 77 8.54 -14.30 -34.35
N THR A 78 7.88 -15.45 -34.49
CA THR A 78 6.69 -15.60 -35.35
C THR A 78 5.42 -15.41 -34.52
N CYS A 79 4.57 -14.47 -34.92
CA CYS A 79 3.29 -14.21 -34.26
C CYS A 79 2.21 -15.20 -34.73
N VAL A 80 1.47 -15.77 -33.79
CA VAL A 80 0.34 -16.67 -34.06
C VAL A 80 -0.92 -16.10 -33.42
N ALA A 81 -1.85 -15.62 -34.25
CA ALA A 81 -3.11 -15.07 -33.79
C ALA A 81 -4.11 -16.19 -33.44
N GLN A 82 -4.70 -16.10 -32.25
CA GLN A 82 -5.85 -16.89 -31.84
C GLN A 82 -7.12 -16.13 -32.25
N ALA A 83 -7.56 -16.35 -33.49
CA ALA A 83 -8.60 -15.56 -34.14
C ALA A 83 -9.88 -15.38 -33.31
N MET A 84 -10.33 -16.41 -32.60
CA MET A 84 -11.56 -16.37 -31.81
C MET A 84 -11.46 -15.59 -30.49
N LEU A 85 -10.25 -15.38 -29.97
CA LEU A 85 -10.01 -14.70 -28.70
C LEU A 85 -9.47 -13.27 -28.88
N GLY A 86 -9.05 -12.91 -30.10
CA GLY A 86 -8.34 -11.66 -30.35
C GLY A 86 -6.99 -11.56 -29.63
N LYS A 87 -6.38 -12.70 -29.29
CA LYS A 87 -5.08 -12.79 -28.61
C LYS A 87 -4.02 -13.31 -29.57
N ALA A 88 -2.74 -13.03 -29.26
CA ALA A 88 -1.61 -13.59 -29.99
C ALA A 88 -0.68 -14.33 -29.02
N THR A 89 0.01 -15.35 -29.53
CA THR A 89 1.19 -15.94 -28.89
C THR A 89 2.39 -15.81 -29.83
N CYS A 90 3.57 -15.64 -29.25
CA CYS A 90 4.81 -15.56 -30.00
C CYS A 90 5.58 -16.88 -29.95
N ARG A 91 6.00 -17.37 -31.12
CA ARG A 91 6.97 -18.46 -31.24
C ARG A 91 8.36 -17.85 -31.41
N CYS A 92 9.17 -17.89 -30.36
CA CYS A 92 10.47 -17.24 -30.35
C CYS A 92 11.50 -17.96 -31.23
N ALA A 93 12.37 -17.17 -31.86
CA ALA A 93 13.55 -17.68 -32.53
C ALA A 93 14.54 -18.27 -31.52
N LEU A 94 15.49 -19.08 -32.01
CA LEU A 94 16.52 -19.69 -31.16
C LEU A 94 17.31 -18.60 -30.42
N GLY A 95 17.49 -18.79 -29.13
CA GLY A 95 18.21 -17.83 -28.28
C GLY A 95 17.34 -16.72 -27.67
N PHE A 96 16.02 -16.74 -27.86
CA PHE A 96 15.11 -15.74 -27.29
C PHE A 96 13.93 -16.37 -26.53
N THR A 97 13.40 -15.63 -25.56
CA THR A 97 12.31 -16.03 -24.66
C THR A 97 11.48 -14.81 -24.22
N GLY A 98 10.41 -15.05 -23.45
CA GLY A 98 9.42 -14.06 -23.03
C GLY A 98 8.18 -14.05 -23.92
N ASP A 99 7.10 -13.45 -23.43
CA ASP A 99 5.80 -13.44 -24.11
C ASP A 99 5.83 -12.80 -25.50
N ASP A 100 6.73 -11.83 -25.69
CA ASP A 100 6.94 -11.12 -26.94
C ASP A 100 8.35 -11.36 -27.50
N CYS A 101 9.03 -12.43 -27.05
CA CYS A 101 10.40 -12.80 -27.46
C CYS A 101 11.46 -11.71 -27.23
N GLN A 102 11.24 -10.87 -26.23
CA GLN A 102 12.03 -9.68 -25.95
C GLN A 102 13.36 -9.98 -25.24
N TYR A 103 13.50 -11.15 -24.61
CA TYR A 103 14.65 -11.48 -23.77
C TYR A 103 15.58 -12.52 -24.42
N SER A 104 16.89 -12.34 -24.34
CA SER A 104 17.90 -13.31 -24.81
C SER A 104 18.07 -14.45 -23.82
N THR A 105 18.07 -15.72 -24.22
CA THR A 105 18.27 -16.87 -23.30
C THR A 105 19.63 -16.90 -22.60
N THR A 106 20.52 -15.97 -22.90
CA THR A 106 21.79 -15.76 -22.17
C THR A 106 21.68 -14.75 -21.03
N HIS A 107 20.51 -14.14 -20.80
CA HIS A 107 20.34 -13.14 -19.76
C HIS A 107 20.40 -13.75 -18.35
N PRO A 108 20.78 -12.96 -17.32
CA PRO A 108 20.94 -13.46 -15.95
C PRO A 108 19.71 -14.20 -15.41
N CYS A 109 18.51 -13.63 -15.54
CA CYS A 109 17.28 -14.29 -15.04
C CYS A 109 17.00 -15.69 -15.64
N PHE A 110 17.49 -16.02 -16.84
CA PHE A 110 17.25 -17.32 -17.50
C PHE A 110 18.39 -18.30 -17.25
N VAL A 111 19.64 -17.82 -17.17
CA VAL A 111 20.78 -18.73 -16.98
C VAL A 111 20.93 -19.09 -15.51
N SER A 112 20.91 -18.12 -14.60
CA SER A 112 21.22 -18.36 -13.19
C SER A 112 20.00 -18.62 -12.32
N HIS A 113 18.79 -18.29 -12.79
CA HIS A 113 17.55 -18.34 -12.00
C HIS A 113 17.75 -17.77 -10.58
N PRO A 114 18.15 -16.49 -10.47
CA PRO A 114 18.79 -15.99 -9.26
C PRO A 114 17.82 -15.77 -8.08
N CYS A 115 16.53 -15.60 -8.36
CA CYS A 115 15.52 -15.34 -7.33
C CYS A 115 15.08 -16.64 -6.67
N LEU A 116 15.31 -16.77 -5.37
CA LEU A 116 14.99 -17.95 -4.57
C LEU A 116 13.54 -17.91 -4.05
N ASN A 117 13.10 -19.01 -3.44
CA ASN A 117 11.82 -19.12 -2.74
C ASN A 117 10.59 -18.68 -3.57
N GLY A 118 10.61 -18.96 -4.88
CA GLY A 118 9.53 -18.62 -5.80
C GLY A 118 9.43 -17.13 -6.14
N GLY A 119 10.49 -16.35 -5.87
CA GLY A 119 10.58 -14.96 -6.31
C GLY A 119 10.57 -14.82 -7.84
N THR A 120 10.02 -13.72 -8.35
CA THR A 120 9.96 -13.44 -9.79
C THR A 120 11.12 -12.54 -10.18
N CYS A 121 11.84 -12.91 -11.25
CA CYS A 121 12.99 -12.15 -11.74
C CYS A 121 12.56 -11.16 -12.83
N HIS A 122 12.89 -9.88 -12.63
CA HIS A 122 12.64 -8.81 -13.58
C HIS A 122 13.96 -8.26 -14.11
N MET A 123 14.09 -8.24 -15.43
CA MET A 123 15.24 -7.65 -16.10
C MET A 123 15.08 -6.14 -16.18
N HIS A 124 16.07 -5.38 -15.68
CA HIS A 124 16.14 -3.92 -15.86
C HIS A 124 17.06 -3.52 -17.01
N SER A 125 18.19 -4.22 -17.16
CA SER A 125 19.13 -4.04 -18.27
C SER A 125 19.82 -5.35 -18.62
N ARG A 126 20.75 -5.36 -19.59
CA ARG A 126 21.42 -6.58 -20.06
C ARG A 126 22.05 -7.43 -18.94
N ASP A 127 22.60 -6.76 -17.92
CA ASP A 127 23.31 -7.40 -16.81
C ASP A 127 22.69 -7.07 -15.43
N ASP A 128 21.63 -6.28 -15.38
CA ASP A 128 20.96 -5.87 -14.14
C ASP A 128 19.55 -6.43 -14.04
N TYR A 129 19.21 -6.90 -12.84
CA TYR A 129 17.94 -7.54 -12.55
C TYR A 129 17.50 -7.27 -11.11
N GLU A 130 16.20 -7.38 -10.89
CA GLU A 130 15.56 -7.25 -9.59
C GLU A 130 14.68 -8.47 -9.33
N CYS A 131 14.71 -8.98 -8.09
CA CYS A 131 13.82 -10.04 -7.65
C CYS A 131 12.65 -9.45 -6.87
N THR A 132 11.43 -9.75 -7.30
CA THR A 132 10.24 -9.53 -6.49
C THR A 132 9.96 -10.76 -5.64
N CYS A 133 9.99 -10.60 -4.33
CA CYS A 133 9.87 -11.71 -3.40
C CYS A 133 8.41 -12.06 -3.11
N GLN A 134 8.16 -13.35 -2.91
CA GLN A 134 6.89 -13.83 -2.39
C GLN A 134 6.70 -13.36 -0.94
N VAL A 135 5.44 -13.35 -0.50
CA VAL A 135 5.10 -12.99 0.88
C VAL A 135 5.86 -13.88 1.85
N GLY A 136 6.50 -13.26 2.84
CA GLY A 136 7.31 -13.93 3.86
C GLY A 136 8.76 -14.20 3.48
N PHE A 137 9.22 -13.69 2.34
CA PHE A 137 10.63 -13.69 1.95
C PHE A 137 11.14 -12.29 1.66
N THR A 138 12.44 -12.10 1.83
CA THR A 138 13.12 -10.81 1.68
C THR A 138 14.59 -11.01 1.32
N GLY A 139 15.30 -9.89 1.11
CA GLY A 139 16.67 -9.85 0.60
C GLY A 139 16.72 -9.75 -0.93
N LYS A 140 17.90 -9.37 -1.45
CA LYS A 140 18.11 -9.09 -2.88
C LYS A 140 17.73 -10.26 -3.80
N LEU A 141 17.90 -11.49 -3.32
CA LEU A 141 17.63 -12.73 -4.06
C LEU A 141 16.45 -13.49 -3.45
N CYS A 142 15.64 -12.86 -2.59
CA CYS A 142 14.56 -13.50 -1.84
C CYS A 142 15.04 -14.69 -1.01
N GLN A 143 16.30 -14.65 -0.58
CA GLN A 143 16.98 -15.76 0.07
C GLN A 143 16.65 -15.88 1.56
N TRP A 144 16.10 -14.82 2.17
CA TRP A 144 15.82 -14.79 3.60
C TRP A 144 14.33 -14.93 3.88
N THR A 145 13.97 -15.71 4.89
CA THR A 145 12.64 -15.68 5.49
C THR A 145 12.48 -14.38 6.25
N ASP A 146 11.37 -13.68 6.03
CA ASP A 146 11.12 -12.39 6.66
C ASP A 146 10.81 -12.54 8.16
N ALA A 147 11.83 -12.33 8.98
CA ALA A 147 11.74 -12.38 10.43
C ALA A 147 10.88 -11.24 11.01
N CYS A 148 10.68 -10.16 10.25
CA CYS A 148 9.90 -8.99 10.68
C CYS A 148 8.38 -9.20 10.62
N LEU A 149 7.89 -10.27 9.98
CA LEU A 149 6.46 -10.61 9.95
C LEU A 149 5.86 -10.80 11.35
N SER A 150 6.67 -11.21 12.32
CA SER A 150 6.25 -11.37 13.72
C SER A 150 6.16 -10.04 14.50
N HIS A 151 6.45 -8.90 13.84
CA HIS A 151 6.55 -7.58 14.45
C HIS A 151 7.39 -7.57 15.74
N PRO A 152 8.67 -7.99 15.67
CA PRO A 152 9.49 -8.19 16.87
C PRO A 152 9.94 -6.88 17.53
N CYS A 153 9.93 -5.75 16.82
CA CYS A 153 10.40 -4.46 17.32
C CYS A 153 9.29 -3.68 18.01
N ALA A 154 9.54 -3.20 19.22
CA ALA A 154 8.64 -2.42 20.05
C ALA A 154 8.75 -0.90 19.76
N ASN A 155 7.85 -0.13 20.38
CA ASN A 155 7.87 1.34 20.42
C ASN A 155 7.94 2.01 19.03
N GLY A 156 7.32 1.40 18.02
CA GLY A 156 7.30 1.94 16.65
C GLY A 156 8.65 1.91 15.92
N SER A 157 9.60 1.12 16.42
CA SER A 157 10.95 1.00 15.86
C SER A 157 10.96 0.28 14.51
N THR A 158 11.95 0.59 13.66
CA THR A 158 12.05 0.00 12.32
C THR A 158 12.63 -1.41 12.39
N CYS A 159 11.95 -2.38 11.78
CA CYS A 159 12.44 -3.75 11.65
C CYS A 159 13.08 -3.97 10.28
N THR A 160 14.23 -4.66 10.26
CA THR A 160 14.86 -5.16 9.04
C THR A 160 15.23 -6.62 9.21
N THR A 161 15.12 -7.42 8.16
CA THR A 161 15.56 -8.82 8.17
C THR A 161 16.96 -8.90 7.55
N VAL A 162 17.90 -9.50 8.28
CA VAL A 162 19.27 -9.77 7.82
C VAL A 162 19.61 -11.22 8.14
N ALA A 163 19.99 -12.02 7.14
CA ALA A 163 20.39 -13.42 7.32
C ALA A 163 19.38 -14.27 8.12
N ASN A 164 18.09 -14.17 7.80
CA ASN A 164 16.97 -14.83 8.50
C ASN A 164 16.74 -14.37 9.96
N GLN A 165 17.39 -13.30 10.40
CA GLN A 165 17.21 -12.73 11.74
C GLN A 165 16.61 -11.33 11.63
N PHE A 166 15.83 -10.94 12.63
CA PHE A 166 15.36 -9.56 12.74
C PHE A 166 16.47 -8.69 13.34
N SER A 167 16.53 -7.44 12.88
CA SER A 167 17.33 -6.38 13.45
C SER A 167 16.44 -5.15 13.62
N CYS A 168 16.31 -4.69 14.86
CA CYS A 168 15.51 -3.53 15.20
C CYS A 168 16.40 -2.28 15.27
N LYS A 169 16.05 -1.26 14.51
CA LYS A 169 16.63 0.08 14.65
C LYS A 169 15.73 0.89 15.58
N CYS A 170 16.19 1.05 16.82
CA CYS A 170 15.45 1.75 17.86
C CYS A 170 15.31 3.24 17.56
N LEU A 171 14.15 3.79 17.90
CA LEU A 171 13.96 5.24 17.98
C LEU A 171 14.80 5.81 19.13
N THR A 172 15.12 7.10 19.06
CA THR A 172 15.77 7.81 20.16
C THR A 172 14.96 7.68 21.44
N GLY A 173 15.63 7.42 22.57
CA GLY A 173 14.99 7.17 23.87
C GLY A 173 14.66 5.70 24.13
N PHE A 174 14.91 4.78 23.19
CA PHE A 174 14.72 3.34 23.40
C PHE A 174 15.98 2.52 23.11
N THR A 175 16.11 1.39 23.79
CA THR A 175 17.22 0.44 23.67
C THR A 175 16.73 -1.01 23.87
N GLY A 176 17.65 -1.96 23.80
CA GLY A 176 17.36 -3.40 23.80
C GLY A 176 17.31 -4.01 22.40
N GLN A 177 17.32 -5.35 22.32
CA GLN A 177 17.33 -6.06 21.03
C GLN A 177 16.05 -5.80 20.23
N LYS A 178 14.93 -5.61 20.93
CA LYS A 178 13.61 -5.33 20.37
C LYS A 178 13.18 -3.90 20.61
N CYS A 179 14.07 -3.01 21.07
CA CYS A 179 13.75 -1.62 21.40
C CYS A 179 12.65 -1.50 22.47
N GLU A 180 12.60 -2.47 23.38
CA GLU A 180 11.60 -2.64 24.43
C GLU A 180 11.94 -1.88 25.72
N ILE A 181 13.20 -1.47 25.85
CA ILE A 181 13.72 -0.84 27.06
C ILE A 181 13.70 0.67 26.84
N ASP A 182 13.02 1.38 27.74
CA ASP A 182 13.08 2.83 27.84
C ASP A 182 14.45 3.28 28.36
N VAL A 183 15.06 4.26 27.70
CA VAL A 183 16.32 4.85 28.15
C VAL A 183 16.00 5.87 29.23
N ASN A 184 16.49 5.64 30.45
CA ASN A 184 16.35 6.63 31.50
C ASN A 184 17.36 7.76 31.32
N GLU A 185 16.96 8.88 30.71
CA GLU A 185 17.88 10.01 30.53
C GLU A 185 18.24 10.71 31.84
N CYS A 186 17.53 10.45 32.94
CA CYS A 186 17.86 11.00 34.25
C CYS A 186 19.08 10.36 34.90
N ASP A 187 19.55 9.22 34.39
CA ASP A 187 20.81 8.59 34.83
C ASP A 187 22.04 9.33 34.26
N ILE A 188 21.83 10.25 33.30
CA ILE A 188 22.88 11.09 32.73
C ILE A 188 23.18 12.25 33.70
N PRO A 189 24.40 12.36 34.24
CA PRO A 189 24.76 13.44 35.16
C PRO A 189 24.61 14.80 34.50
N GLY A 190 23.93 15.73 35.19
CA GLY A 190 23.72 17.10 34.70
C GLY A 190 22.64 17.24 33.63
N GLN A 191 21.82 16.21 33.39
CA GLN A 191 20.71 16.26 32.43
C GLN A 191 19.74 17.43 32.70
N CYS A 192 19.47 17.72 33.96
CA CYS A 192 18.77 18.93 34.40
C CYS A 192 19.75 19.82 35.18
N GLN A 193 19.93 21.04 34.72
CA GLN A 193 20.86 22.01 35.29
C GLN A 193 20.23 22.81 36.44
N HIS A 194 21.07 23.57 37.16
CA HIS A 194 20.67 24.50 38.22
C HIS A 194 19.79 23.91 39.33
N GLY A 195 19.91 22.60 39.60
CA GLY A 195 19.11 21.91 40.62
C GLY A 195 17.71 21.49 40.16
N GLY A 196 17.45 21.47 38.85
CA GLY A 196 16.21 20.92 38.31
C GLY A 196 16.02 19.43 38.62
N THR A 197 14.78 19.03 38.87
CA THR A 197 14.42 17.63 39.11
C THR A 197 14.14 16.94 37.79
N CYS A 198 14.85 15.85 37.50
CA CYS A 198 14.64 15.07 36.29
C CYS A 198 13.52 14.05 36.48
N LEU A 199 12.62 13.97 35.49
CA LEU A 199 11.59 12.95 35.39
C LEU A 199 11.77 12.16 34.10
N ASN A 200 11.94 10.85 34.24
CA ASN A 200 12.00 9.95 33.11
C ASN A 200 10.61 9.68 32.53
N LEU A 201 10.48 9.65 31.21
CA LEU A 201 9.24 9.42 30.48
C LEU A 201 9.48 8.38 29.37
N PRO A 202 8.47 7.63 28.92
CA PRO A 202 8.65 6.71 27.80
C PRO A 202 9.16 7.40 26.53
N GLY A 203 10.40 7.09 26.13
CA GLY A 203 11.12 7.63 24.98
C GLY A 203 11.66 9.05 25.16
N SER A 204 11.61 9.62 26.37
CA SER A 204 12.08 10.98 26.63
C SER A 204 12.23 11.30 28.12
N TYR A 205 12.51 12.56 28.44
CA TYR A 205 12.53 13.04 29.82
C TYR A 205 12.00 14.46 29.90
N GLN A 206 11.66 14.88 31.11
CA GLN A 206 11.26 16.23 31.43
C GLN A 206 12.05 16.74 32.65
N CYS A 207 12.64 17.93 32.53
CA CYS A 207 13.19 18.63 33.66
C CYS A 207 12.13 19.54 34.29
N GLN A 208 11.89 19.36 35.59
CA GLN A 208 11.16 20.33 36.40
C GLN A 208 12.13 21.42 36.87
N CYS A 209 12.03 22.59 36.27
CA CYS A 209 12.94 23.68 36.56
C CYS A 209 12.61 24.40 37.87
N PRO A 210 13.65 24.75 38.65
CA PRO A 210 13.46 25.60 39.81
C PRO A 210 13.07 27.01 39.38
N GLN A 211 12.53 27.78 40.33
CA GLN A 211 12.13 29.16 40.07
C GLN A 211 13.33 29.97 39.53
N GLY A 212 13.10 30.70 38.44
CA GLY A 212 14.15 31.48 37.78
C GLY A 212 14.88 30.76 36.65
N PHE A 213 14.52 29.52 36.32
CA PHE A 213 15.10 28.79 35.19
C PHE A 213 14.02 28.21 34.26
N THR A 214 14.37 28.00 33.00
CA THR A 214 13.54 27.46 31.93
C THR A 214 14.39 26.72 30.89
N GLY A 215 13.76 26.20 29.85
CA GLY A 215 14.40 25.36 28.83
C GLY A 215 14.24 23.86 29.13
N LYS A 216 14.56 23.02 28.14
CA LYS A 216 14.41 21.56 28.26
C LYS A 216 15.30 20.98 29.37
N HIS A 217 16.44 21.62 29.63
CA HIS A 217 17.44 21.20 30.61
C HIS A 217 17.56 22.17 31.78
N CYS A 218 16.64 23.13 31.93
CA CYS A 218 16.76 24.20 32.94
C CYS A 218 18.06 25.01 32.84
N ASP A 219 18.56 25.14 31.62
CA ASP A 219 19.82 25.77 31.24
C ASP A 219 19.68 27.27 30.96
N SER A 220 18.45 27.74 30.76
CA SER A 220 18.16 29.14 30.46
C SER A 220 17.59 29.87 31.69
N PRO A 221 18.05 31.10 32.01
CA PRO A 221 17.40 31.91 33.03
C PRO A 221 15.99 32.32 32.57
N TYR A 222 15.04 32.32 33.50
CA TYR A 222 13.68 32.78 33.24
C TYR A 222 13.63 34.30 33.21
N VAL A 223 13.13 34.87 32.11
CA VAL A 223 12.92 36.30 31.94
C VAL A 223 11.43 36.58 31.77
N PRO A 224 10.76 37.25 32.74
CA PRO A 224 9.30 37.35 32.78
C PRO A 224 8.62 37.96 31.54
N CYS A 225 9.33 38.79 30.77
CA CYS A 225 8.81 39.44 29.57
C CYS A 225 9.53 39.06 28.27
N ALA A 226 10.35 38.00 28.26
CA ALA A 226 11.09 37.57 27.07
C ALA A 226 11.06 36.03 26.93
N PRO A 227 10.23 35.47 26.02
CA PRO A 227 9.24 36.17 25.18
C PRO A 227 8.04 36.67 26.00
N SER A 228 7.29 37.66 25.47
CA SER A 228 6.13 38.23 26.18
C SER A 228 5.09 37.14 26.46
N PRO A 229 4.74 36.87 27.73
CA PRO A 229 3.68 35.94 28.09
C PRO A 229 2.28 36.53 27.86
N CYS A 230 2.20 37.82 27.54
CA CYS A 230 0.95 38.53 27.30
C CYS A 230 0.38 38.17 25.93
N VAL A 231 -0.87 37.72 25.92
CA VAL A 231 -1.60 37.36 24.70
C VAL A 231 -2.27 38.59 24.08
N ASN A 232 -2.75 38.47 22.83
CA ASN A 232 -3.52 39.51 22.13
C ASN A 232 -2.81 40.86 21.99
N GLY A 233 -1.48 40.86 21.89
CA GLY A 233 -0.69 42.09 21.75
C GLY A 233 -0.60 42.93 23.03
N GLY A 234 -0.93 42.36 24.19
CA GLY A 234 -0.75 43.03 25.48
C GLY A 234 0.73 43.38 25.74
N THR A 235 0.97 44.52 26.38
CA THR A 235 2.32 44.98 26.75
C THR A 235 2.72 44.36 28.09
N CYS A 236 3.82 43.60 28.10
CA CYS A 236 4.36 43.01 29.32
C CYS A 236 5.17 44.05 30.11
N ARG A 237 4.97 44.07 31.44
CA ARG A 237 5.79 44.83 32.38
C ARG A 237 6.28 43.87 33.47
N GLN A 238 7.59 43.77 33.62
CA GLN A 238 8.18 43.02 34.73
C GLN A 238 7.93 43.75 36.06
N THR A 239 7.44 43.02 37.06
CA THR A 239 7.08 43.56 38.39
C THR A 239 7.95 43.03 39.52
N GLY A 240 8.79 42.02 39.26
CA GLY A 240 9.74 41.43 40.20
C GLY A 240 10.66 40.43 39.50
N ASP A 241 11.52 39.75 40.26
CA ASP A 241 12.55 38.84 39.71
C ASP A 241 11.95 37.76 38.79
N PHE A 242 10.78 37.24 39.16
CA PHE A 242 10.06 36.19 38.41
C PHE A 242 8.59 36.54 38.14
N THR A 243 8.18 37.78 38.36
CA THR A 243 6.77 38.21 38.25
C THR A 243 6.61 39.27 37.15
N PHE A 244 5.45 39.24 36.48
CA PHE A 244 5.09 40.20 35.44
C PHE A 244 3.61 40.56 35.53
N GLU A 245 3.28 41.67 34.87
CA GLU A 245 1.93 42.16 34.67
C GLU A 245 1.70 42.42 33.17
N CYS A 246 0.51 42.08 32.68
CA CYS A 246 0.11 42.32 31.30
C CYS A 246 -0.85 43.49 31.20
N ASN A 247 -0.45 44.54 30.48
CA ASN A 247 -1.29 45.69 30.20
C ASN A 247 -1.98 45.54 28.86
N CYS A 248 -3.29 45.79 28.84
CA CYS A 248 -4.13 45.72 27.65
C CYS A 248 -3.96 46.99 26.80
N LEU A 249 -4.09 46.87 25.48
CA LEU A 249 -4.11 48.02 24.57
C LEU A 249 -5.42 48.83 24.77
N PRO A 250 -5.41 50.15 24.54
CA PRO A 250 -6.61 50.98 24.66
C PRO A 250 -7.78 50.37 23.84
N GLY A 251 -8.92 50.13 24.48
CA GLY A 251 -10.10 49.50 23.87
C GLY A 251 -10.22 47.98 24.08
N THR A 252 -9.22 47.32 24.67
CA THR A 252 -9.34 45.92 25.14
C THR A 252 -9.55 45.91 26.66
N VAL A 253 -10.72 45.42 27.11
CA VAL A 253 -11.07 45.36 28.53
C VAL A 253 -10.38 44.19 29.24
N ARG A 254 -9.87 44.45 30.45
CA ARG A 254 -9.48 43.42 31.41
C ARG A 254 -10.71 42.58 31.74
N ASN A 255 -10.81 41.35 31.23
CA ASN A 255 -11.87 40.44 31.65
C ASN A 255 -11.52 39.92 33.05
N GLU A 256 -12.24 40.37 34.08
CA GLU A 256 -11.99 39.99 35.48
C GLU A 256 -12.14 38.48 35.73
N THR A 257 -12.77 37.73 34.83
CA THR A 257 -12.81 36.26 34.91
C THR A 257 -11.47 35.59 34.59
N ALA A 258 -10.50 36.30 34.00
CA ALA A 258 -9.15 35.80 33.76
C ALA A 258 -8.18 36.00 34.96
N LEU A 259 -8.51 36.91 35.89
CA LEU A 259 -7.66 37.23 37.05
C LEU A 259 -7.69 36.18 38.16
N LYS A 260 -8.72 35.31 38.21
CA LYS A 260 -8.76 34.19 39.16
C LYS A 260 -7.96 32.95 38.75
N LYS A 261 -7.17 32.98 37.67
CA LYS A 261 -6.42 31.79 37.21
C LYS A 261 -4.92 31.93 37.03
N ARG A 262 -4.30 33.07 37.34
CA ARG A 262 -2.83 33.22 37.18
C ARG A 262 -2.15 34.01 38.31
N VAL A 263 -2.51 33.72 39.55
CA VAL A 263 -1.43 33.40 40.49
C VAL A 263 -0.99 32.00 40.07
N MET A 264 0.29 31.80 39.76
CA MET A 264 0.84 30.45 39.63
C MET A 264 0.68 29.77 40.99
N GLU A 265 -0.47 29.15 41.24
CA GLU A 265 -0.53 28.03 42.17
C GLU A 265 0.36 26.95 41.55
N TRP A 266 1.52 26.77 42.16
CA TRP A 266 2.32 25.57 41.99
C TRP A 266 1.47 24.40 42.50
N LYS A 267 0.64 23.82 41.62
CA LYS A 267 0.04 22.52 41.86
C LYS A 267 1.14 21.48 41.71
N GLY A 268 1.90 21.28 42.77
CA GLY A 268 2.56 20.01 43.02
C GLY A 268 1.47 18.95 43.10
N THR A 269 1.36 18.13 42.06
CA THR A 269 0.63 16.87 42.14
C THR A 269 1.36 15.95 43.10
N GLN A 270 0.58 15.39 44.04
CA GLN A 270 0.96 14.38 45.02
C GLN A 270 1.60 13.15 44.38
#